data_AF-A0A924Y2N6-F1
#
_entry.id   AF-A0A924Y2N6-F1
#
_cell.length_a   1.000
_cell.length_b   1.000
_cell.length_c   1.000
_cell.angle_alpha   90.00
_cell.angle_beta   90.00
_cell.angle_gamma   90.00
#
_symmetry.space_group_name_H-M   'P 1'
#
loop_
_entity.id
_entity.type
_entity.pdbx_description
1 polymer ?
#
loop_
_entity_poly.entity_id
_entity_poly.type
_entity_poly.pdbx_seq_one_letter_code
_entity_poly.pdbx_strand_id
1 'polypeptide(L)'
;IERLPFPLASVAAAGATALAEASSKDESWRWRIFSTGTTVGLIFGAFYIAIPVFTGTVFGTAITLIPIPFADFMKSTEQFMPAAPVNLSGDLGKVLIGFVLPWSLVIGTTISSIVCQWIGNPILYNAGLLPKWHPGMESISTRIATNFDFWMSAGIGIQIAIAILGIYMVVKATVDAARGKNKDGRGAWNVVPKGRGDTPATVKWAAMVWFGATIAYIATTHWLLPTFPLWLLVVYGLVWTPINSFIAARMFGLTSQGVNFPFLKELTIMKSGYQGVDVWFAPLPLHDYGHFAQSFREVELTKTKFTSIIKAELLMFPLILIGGLLYWQFIWHTSPIPSAQYPFAQKLWPIAATNQAIFNQINKPDGATFVLSAFKPAVIAGGGIAALALYGIMFVAKAPVLAFYGAAGGANAFPGDTIPMLFGAALSKFYFEKRFGTQKWRDYAPVLLAGFACGTGLVSMAAIALALISKAVQPLPF
;
A
#
# COMPACT_ATOMS: atom_id res chain seq x y z
N ILE A 1 -10.11 24.27 5.62
CA ILE A 1 -10.28 23.05 4.79
C ILE A 1 -9.66 23.30 3.42
N GLU A 2 -8.54 22.64 3.12
CA GLU A 2 -7.87 22.65 1.81
C GLU A 2 -8.58 21.67 0.86
N ARG A 3 -8.85 22.05 -0.39
CA ARG A 3 -9.47 21.15 -1.38
C ARG A 3 -8.37 20.46 -2.20
N LEU A 4 -8.11 19.20 -1.89
CA LEU A 4 -7.19 18.36 -2.63
C LEU A 4 -7.96 17.47 -3.62
N PRO A 5 -7.36 17.10 -4.78
CA PRO A 5 -8.05 16.38 -5.84
C PRO A 5 -8.44 14.93 -5.51
N PHE A 6 -7.71 14.22 -4.63
CA PHE A 6 -7.94 12.82 -4.24
C PHE A 6 -8.35 11.88 -5.42
N PRO A 7 -7.47 11.63 -6.41
CA PRO A 7 -7.82 10.87 -7.61
C PRO A 7 -8.39 9.46 -7.38
N LEU A 8 -7.97 8.75 -6.32
CA LEU A 8 -8.51 7.41 -6.01
C LEU A 8 -9.88 7.46 -5.29
N ALA A 9 -10.22 8.56 -4.61
CA ALA A 9 -11.54 8.72 -3.99
C ALA A 9 -12.66 8.65 -5.03
N SER A 10 -12.45 9.20 -6.23
CA SER A 10 -13.45 9.10 -7.30
C SER A 10 -13.69 7.67 -7.75
N VAL A 11 -12.72 6.77 -7.60
CA VAL A 11 -12.86 5.36 -7.99
C VAL A 11 -13.76 4.61 -7.02
N ALA A 12 -13.45 4.68 -5.73
CA ALA A 12 -14.24 4.05 -4.69
C ALA A 12 -15.67 4.62 -4.67
N ALA A 13 -15.81 5.95 -4.80
CA ALA A 13 -17.11 6.61 -4.87
C ALA A 13 -17.92 6.18 -6.11
N ALA A 14 -17.29 6.09 -7.28
CA ALA A 14 -17.97 5.65 -8.50
C ALA A 14 -18.42 4.18 -8.40
N GLY A 15 -17.60 3.30 -7.83
CA GLY A 15 -17.97 1.90 -7.57
C GLY A 15 -19.15 1.77 -6.60
N ALA A 16 -19.11 2.49 -5.48
CA ALA A 16 -20.21 2.50 -4.50
C ALA A 16 -21.51 3.04 -5.10
N THR A 17 -21.42 4.10 -5.92
CA THR A 17 -22.60 4.69 -6.57
C THR A 17 -23.16 3.76 -7.65
N ALA A 18 -22.31 3.04 -8.40
CA ALA A 18 -22.75 2.05 -9.38
C ALA A 18 -23.56 0.91 -8.74
N LEU A 19 -23.15 0.44 -7.56
CA LEU A 19 -23.89 -0.57 -6.79
C LEU A 19 -25.20 -0.02 -6.21
N ALA A 20 -25.20 1.22 -5.76
CA ALA A 20 -26.42 1.87 -5.25
C ALA A 20 -27.46 2.07 -6.37
N GLU A 21 -27.05 2.49 -7.57
CA GLU A 21 -27.91 2.63 -8.75
C GLU A 21 -28.47 1.28 -9.22
N ALA A 22 -27.72 0.19 -9.07
CA ALA A 22 -28.24 -1.17 -9.34
C ALA A 22 -29.48 -1.51 -8.48
N SER A 23 -29.51 -1.00 -7.25
CA SER A 23 -30.62 -1.22 -6.31
C SER A 23 -31.86 -0.39 -6.67
N SER A 24 -31.70 0.74 -7.38
CA SER A 24 -32.82 1.57 -7.85
C SER A 24 -33.47 1.07 -9.14
N LYS A 25 -32.98 -0.04 -9.73
CA LYS A 25 -33.41 -0.59 -11.04
C LYS A 25 -33.24 0.37 -12.23
N ASP A 26 -32.49 1.45 -12.07
CA ASP A 26 -32.11 2.31 -13.18
C ASP A 26 -30.92 1.69 -13.92
N GLU A 27 -31.08 1.30 -15.19
CA GLU A 27 -29.97 0.85 -16.03
C GLU A 27 -29.06 2.02 -16.41
N SER A 28 -28.23 2.45 -15.47
CA SER A 28 -27.27 3.50 -15.71
C SER A 28 -26.07 2.99 -16.52
N TRP A 29 -25.37 3.90 -17.20
CA TRP A 29 -24.10 3.58 -17.86
C TRP A 29 -23.09 2.96 -16.88
N ARG A 30 -23.15 3.32 -15.59
CA ARG A 30 -22.26 2.80 -14.54
C ARG A 30 -22.52 1.32 -14.30
N TRP A 31 -23.78 0.91 -14.21
CA TRP A 31 -24.15 -0.50 -14.04
C TRP A 31 -23.63 -1.37 -15.19
N ARG A 32 -23.74 -0.89 -16.43
CA ARG A 32 -23.26 -1.63 -17.61
C ARG A 32 -21.74 -1.83 -17.61
N ILE A 33 -20.98 -0.78 -17.28
CA ILE A 33 -19.51 -0.86 -17.18
C ILE A 33 -19.08 -1.70 -15.98
N PHE A 34 -19.76 -1.55 -14.84
CA PHE A 34 -19.51 -2.35 -13.64
C PHE A 34 -19.75 -3.84 -13.90
N SER A 35 -20.87 -4.20 -14.54
CA SER A 35 -21.19 -5.57 -14.91
C SER A 35 -20.16 -6.16 -15.87
N THR A 36 -19.72 -5.37 -16.87
CA THR A 36 -18.65 -5.78 -17.79
C THR A 36 -17.35 -6.07 -17.04
N GLY A 37 -16.94 -5.17 -16.14
CA GLY A 37 -15.77 -5.38 -15.29
C GLY A 37 -15.92 -6.62 -14.41
N THR A 38 -17.10 -6.82 -13.83
CA THR A 38 -17.43 -7.98 -12.99
C THR A 38 -17.30 -9.28 -13.80
N THR A 39 -17.87 -9.36 -15.01
CA THR A 39 -17.72 -10.54 -15.86
C THR A 39 -16.26 -10.83 -16.18
N VAL A 40 -15.46 -9.82 -16.54
CA VAL A 40 -14.02 -9.98 -16.77
C VAL A 40 -13.32 -10.48 -15.50
N GLY A 41 -13.68 -9.92 -14.34
CA GLY A 41 -13.15 -10.34 -13.04
C GLY A 41 -13.53 -11.76 -12.64
N LEU A 42 -14.76 -12.19 -12.93
CA LEU A 42 -15.22 -13.57 -12.70
C LEU A 42 -14.42 -14.56 -13.56
N ILE A 43 -14.28 -14.27 -14.86
CA ILE A 43 -13.52 -15.12 -15.79
C ILE A 43 -12.06 -15.19 -15.37
N PHE A 44 -11.42 -14.03 -15.17
CA PHE A 44 -10.01 -13.99 -14.78
C PHE A 44 -9.79 -14.64 -13.40
N GLY A 45 -10.65 -14.36 -12.42
CA GLY A 45 -10.60 -14.97 -11.10
C GLY A 45 -10.76 -16.49 -11.14
N ALA A 46 -11.57 -17.01 -12.07
CA ALA A 46 -11.72 -18.45 -12.24
C ALA A 46 -10.39 -19.10 -12.68
N PHE A 47 -9.72 -18.52 -13.68
CA PHE A 47 -8.44 -19.04 -14.17
C PHE A 47 -7.26 -18.78 -13.21
N TYR A 48 -7.20 -17.58 -12.64
CA TYR A 48 -6.05 -17.13 -11.84
C TYR A 48 -6.12 -17.60 -10.38
N ILE A 49 -7.31 -17.77 -9.81
CA ILE A 49 -7.50 -18.08 -8.38
C ILE A 49 -8.22 -19.41 -8.18
N ALA A 50 -9.39 -19.60 -8.80
CA ALA A 50 -10.21 -20.78 -8.51
C ALA A 50 -9.55 -22.10 -8.96
N ILE A 51 -8.95 -22.15 -10.16
CA ILE A 51 -8.25 -23.35 -10.64
C ILE A 51 -7.11 -23.76 -9.70
N PRO A 52 -6.15 -22.89 -9.34
CA PRO A 52 -5.10 -23.25 -8.38
C PRO A 52 -5.63 -23.69 -7.01
N VAL A 53 -6.65 -23.00 -6.48
CA VAL A 53 -7.26 -23.32 -5.18
C VAL A 53 -7.96 -24.68 -5.20
N PHE A 54 -8.77 -24.93 -6.22
CA PHE A 54 -9.51 -26.19 -6.37
C PHE A 54 -8.57 -27.36 -6.64
N THR A 55 -7.64 -27.22 -7.59
CA THR A 55 -6.66 -28.27 -7.89
C THR A 55 -5.73 -28.56 -6.72
N GLY A 56 -5.30 -27.52 -5.99
CA GLY A 56 -4.52 -27.68 -4.77
C GLY A 56 -5.27 -28.40 -3.65
N THR A 57 -6.59 -28.21 -3.57
CA THR A 57 -7.43 -28.86 -2.56
C THR A 57 -7.77 -30.31 -2.92
N VAL A 58 -8.06 -30.58 -4.19
CA VAL A 58 -8.49 -31.92 -4.66
C VAL A 58 -7.30 -32.84 -4.94
N PHE A 59 -6.24 -32.33 -5.57
CA PHE A 59 -5.10 -33.13 -6.02
C PHE A 59 -3.83 -32.94 -5.19
N GLY A 60 -3.88 -32.11 -4.13
CA GLY A 60 -2.72 -31.80 -3.28
C GLY A 60 -1.64 -30.95 -3.96
N THR A 61 -1.77 -30.66 -5.25
CA THR A 61 -0.86 -29.82 -6.03
C THR A 61 -1.66 -28.78 -6.81
N ALA A 62 -1.31 -27.50 -6.62
CA ALA A 62 -1.99 -26.40 -7.29
C ALA A 62 -1.46 -26.26 -8.72
N ILE A 63 -2.33 -26.50 -9.71
CA ILE A 63 -2.02 -26.23 -11.11
C ILE A 63 -2.18 -24.74 -11.35
N THR A 64 -1.05 -24.05 -11.54
CA THR A 64 -1.03 -22.61 -11.85
C THR A 64 -0.86 -22.41 -13.36
N LEU A 65 -1.93 -22.01 -14.05
CA LEU A 65 -1.88 -21.65 -15.48
C LEU A 65 -1.01 -20.41 -15.73
N ILE A 66 -1.15 -19.42 -14.85
CA ILE A 66 -0.33 -18.21 -14.80
C ILE A 66 0.49 -18.31 -13.50
N PRO A 67 1.84 -18.20 -13.55
CA PRO A 67 2.66 -18.30 -12.35
C PRO A 67 2.30 -17.25 -11.28
N ILE A 68 2.15 -17.72 -10.04
CA ILE A 68 1.86 -16.88 -8.86
C ILE A 68 3.07 -16.93 -7.92
N PRO A 69 3.59 -15.78 -7.42
CA PRO A 69 3.09 -14.42 -7.65
C PRO A 69 3.43 -13.83 -9.03
N PHE A 70 4.47 -14.33 -9.68
CA PHE A 70 4.94 -13.88 -11.00
C PHE A 70 5.77 -14.97 -11.67
N ALA A 71 6.00 -14.83 -12.98
CA ALA A 71 7.01 -15.62 -13.69
C ALA A 71 8.40 -15.07 -13.35
N ASP A 72 9.28 -15.93 -12.86
CA ASP A 72 10.66 -15.56 -12.49
C ASP A 72 11.64 -15.90 -13.61
N PHE A 73 12.37 -14.90 -14.09
CA PHE A 73 13.35 -15.03 -15.16
C PHE A 73 14.78 -14.79 -14.67
N MET A 74 15.01 -14.72 -13.35
CA MET A 74 16.34 -14.47 -12.78
C MET A 74 17.40 -15.44 -13.26
N LYS A 75 17.14 -16.74 -13.14
CA LYS A 75 18.11 -17.79 -13.51
C LYS A 75 18.51 -17.73 -14.99
N SER A 76 17.63 -17.21 -15.85
CA SER A 76 17.91 -17.02 -17.28
C SER A 76 18.62 -15.71 -17.59
N THR A 77 18.55 -14.72 -16.69
CA THR A 77 19.04 -13.36 -16.94
C THR A 77 20.25 -12.96 -16.11
N GLU A 78 20.62 -13.77 -15.10
CA GLU A 78 21.73 -13.50 -14.18
C GLU A 78 23.09 -13.32 -14.85
N GLN A 79 23.31 -13.91 -16.03
CA GLN A 79 24.57 -13.78 -16.77
C GLN A 79 24.80 -12.38 -17.34
N PHE A 80 23.73 -11.67 -17.74
CA PHE A 80 23.83 -10.36 -18.39
C PHE A 80 23.23 -9.21 -17.54
N MET A 81 22.34 -9.53 -16.60
CA MET A 81 21.81 -8.60 -15.59
C MET A 81 21.97 -9.19 -14.18
N PRO A 82 23.21 -9.24 -13.64
CA PRO A 82 23.43 -9.74 -12.28
C PRO A 82 22.69 -8.87 -11.24
N ALA A 83 22.15 -9.53 -10.20
CA ALA A 83 21.40 -8.90 -9.11
C ALA A 83 20.13 -8.10 -9.51
N ALA A 84 19.69 -8.12 -10.76
CA ALA A 84 18.49 -7.42 -11.22
C ALA A 84 17.26 -8.32 -11.11
N PRO A 85 16.27 -8.08 -10.23
CA PRO A 85 15.08 -8.95 -10.12
C PRO A 85 14.22 -8.88 -11.39
N VAL A 86 14.43 -9.83 -12.31
CA VAL A 86 13.65 -9.97 -13.54
C VAL A 86 12.49 -10.93 -13.29
N ASN A 87 11.32 -10.35 -13.07
CA ASN A 87 10.06 -11.07 -13.02
C ASN A 87 9.00 -10.37 -13.87
N LEU A 88 7.94 -11.08 -14.22
CA LEU A 88 6.76 -10.52 -14.86
C LEU A 88 5.50 -11.03 -14.19
N SER A 89 4.68 -10.11 -13.68
CA SER A 89 3.38 -10.43 -13.10
C SER A 89 2.34 -10.62 -14.20
N GLY A 90 1.64 -11.75 -14.14
CA GLY A 90 0.47 -12.04 -15.00
C GLY A 90 -0.85 -11.52 -14.42
N ASP A 91 -0.80 -10.68 -13.39
CA ASP A 91 -1.99 -10.12 -12.73
C ASP A 91 -2.65 -9.02 -13.57
N LEU A 92 -3.84 -9.30 -14.10
CA LEU A 92 -4.65 -8.35 -14.86
C LEU A 92 -5.06 -7.13 -14.01
N GLY A 93 -5.12 -7.27 -12.69
CA GLY A 93 -5.38 -6.17 -11.76
C GLY A 93 -4.35 -5.05 -11.90
N LYS A 94 -3.08 -5.36 -12.13
CA LYS A 94 -2.02 -4.35 -12.36
C LYS A 94 -2.26 -3.54 -13.62
N VAL A 95 -2.74 -4.19 -14.69
CA VAL A 95 -3.12 -3.54 -15.95
C VAL A 95 -4.31 -2.59 -15.74
N LEU A 96 -5.34 -3.04 -15.02
CA LEU A 96 -6.54 -2.23 -14.75
C LEU A 96 -6.26 -1.06 -13.81
N ILE A 97 -5.36 -1.21 -12.84
CA ILE A 97 -4.84 -0.09 -12.04
C ILE A 97 -4.17 0.94 -12.96
N GLY A 98 -3.42 0.48 -13.96
CA GLY A 98 -2.85 1.31 -15.01
C GLY A 98 -3.89 2.12 -15.79
N PHE A 99 -5.13 1.63 -15.95
CA PHE A 99 -6.18 2.39 -16.63
C PHE A 99 -6.61 3.65 -15.88
N VAL A 100 -6.55 3.59 -14.55
CA VAL A 100 -7.07 4.62 -13.65
C VAL A 100 -5.98 5.63 -13.28
N LEU A 101 -4.73 5.18 -13.13
CA LEU A 101 -3.65 6.05 -12.68
C LEU A 101 -3.25 7.09 -13.74
N PRO A 102 -2.84 8.30 -13.32
CA PRO A 102 -2.34 9.31 -14.24
C PRO A 102 -1.11 8.82 -15.02
N TRP A 103 -1.10 9.06 -16.33
CA TRP A 103 -0.01 8.66 -17.23
C TRP A 103 1.39 9.11 -16.77
N SER A 104 1.50 10.33 -16.27
CA SER A 104 2.78 10.88 -15.78
C SER A 104 3.31 10.11 -14.57
N LEU A 105 2.42 9.70 -13.66
CA LEU A 105 2.78 8.90 -12.50
C LEU A 105 3.26 7.52 -12.93
N VAL A 106 2.51 6.83 -13.80
CA VAL A 106 2.85 5.48 -14.27
C VAL A 106 4.18 5.46 -15.02
N ILE A 107 4.41 6.41 -15.94
CA ILE A 107 5.72 6.54 -16.60
C ILE A 107 6.84 6.71 -15.58
N GLY A 108 6.66 7.62 -14.62
CA GLY A 108 7.67 7.86 -13.58
C GLY A 108 7.99 6.58 -12.84
N THR A 109 6.96 5.84 -12.40
CA THR A 109 7.13 4.57 -11.69
C THR A 109 7.83 3.51 -12.52
N THR A 110 7.45 3.32 -13.78
CA THR A 110 8.03 2.27 -14.64
C THR A 110 9.44 2.60 -15.11
N ILE A 111 9.71 3.86 -15.48
CA ILE A 111 11.08 4.26 -15.85
C ILE A 111 11.99 4.12 -14.64
N SER A 112 11.57 4.61 -13.47
CA SER A 112 12.41 4.51 -12.29
C SER A 112 12.61 3.07 -11.83
N SER A 113 11.60 2.20 -11.93
CA SER A 113 11.77 0.79 -11.55
C SER A 113 12.76 0.10 -12.46
N ILE A 114 12.69 0.30 -13.78
CA ILE A 114 13.64 -0.29 -14.75
C ILE A 114 15.05 0.26 -14.52
N VAL A 115 15.20 1.59 -14.41
CA VAL A 115 16.51 2.22 -14.23
C VAL A 115 17.14 1.81 -12.91
N CYS A 116 16.39 1.79 -11.82
CA CYS A 116 16.92 1.39 -10.51
C CYS A 116 17.17 -0.11 -10.44
N GLN A 117 16.21 -0.94 -10.85
CA GLN A 117 16.25 -2.37 -10.56
C GLN A 117 16.89 -3.23 -11.64
N TRP A 118 16.70 -2.89 -12.92
CA TRP A 118 17.29 -3.67 -14.02
C TRP A 118 18.63 -3.11 -14.48
N ILE A 119 18.83 -1.79 -14.41
CA ILE A 119 20.10 -1.15 -14.81
C ILE A 119 20.98 -0.88 -13.59
N GLY A 120 20.41 -0.34 -12.52
CA GLY A 120 21.14 0.04 -11.31
C GLY A 120 21.76 -1.16 -10.59
N ASN A 121 21.00 -2.25 -10.41
CA ASN A 121 21.51 -3.43 -9.69
C ASN A 121 22.77 -4.06 -10.32
N PRO A 122 22.84 -4.31 -11.65
CA PRO A 122 24.07 -4.81 -12.26
C PRO A 122 25.27 -3.88 -12.07
N ILE A 123 25.06 -2.57 -12.15
CA ILE A 123 26.12 -1.57 -11.93
C ILE A 123 26.59 -1.61 -10.46
N LEU A 124 25.66 -1.67 -9.51
CA LEU A 124 25.97 -1.77 -8.09
C LEU A 124 26.67 -3.08 -7.73
N TYR A 125 26.31 -4.18 -8.39
CA TYR A 125 26.97 -5.47 -8.24
C TYR A 125 28.42 -5.40 -8.70
N ASN A 126 28.66 -4.87 -9.91
CA ASN A 126 30.01 -4.69 -10.46
C ASN A 126 30.85 -3.70 -9.63
N ALA A 127 30.21 -2.76 -8.94
CA ALA A 127 30.86 -1.85 -8.00
C ALA A 127 31.15 -2.48 -6.61
N GLY A 128 30.81 -3.75 -6.40
CA GLY A 128 31.03 -4.46 -5.13
C GLY A 128 30.09 -4.03 -4.00
N LEU A 129 29.00 -3.32 -4.31
CA LEU A 129 28.07 -2.79 -3.30
C LEU A 129 26.98 -3.79 -2.88
N LEU A 130 26.90 -4.96 -3.54
CA LEU A 130 25.91 -6.02 -3.33
C LEU A 130 26.57 -7.37 -2.95
N PRO A 131 27.32 -7.45 -1.83
CA PRO A 131 28.12 -8.62 -1.48
C PRO A 131 27.29 -9.86 -1.10
N LYS A 132 26.02 -9.71 -0.70
CA LYS A 132 25.19 -10.85 -0.28
C LYS A 132 24.51 -11.57 -1.43
N TRP A 133 24.46 -10.97 -2.61
CA TRP A 133 23.88 -11.61 -3.78
C TRP A 133 24.88 -12.59 -4.39
N HIS A 134 24.39 -13.75 -4.82
CA HIS A 134 25.18 -14.72 -5.58
C HIS A 134 24.34 -15.31 -6.72
N PRO A 135 24.96 -15.81 -7.80
CA PRO A 135 24.27 -16.52 -8.88
C PRO A 135 23.42 -17.68 -8.34
N GLY A 136 22.29 -17.95 -8.99
CA GLY A 136 21.31 -18.95 -8.60
C GLY A 136 20.20 -18.45 -7.66
N MET A 137 20.28 -17.22 -7.13
CA MET A 137 19.21 -16.63 -6.33
C MET A 137 17.96 -16.29 -7.18
N GLU A 138 16.78 -16.63 -6.67
CA GLU A 138 15.49 -16.25 -7.28
C GLU A 138 15.17 -14.75 -7.07
N SER A 139 14.17 -14.22 -7.77
CA SER A 139 13.79 -12.79 -7.76
C SER A 139 13.51 -12.26 -6.36
N ILE A 140 12.85 -13.07 -5.53
CA ILE A 140 12.46 -12.67 -4.17
C ILE A 140 13.69 -12.62 -3.26
N SER A 141 14.54 -13.64 -3.29
CA SER A 141 15.78 -13.70 -2.52
C SER A 141 16.75 -12.59 -2.95
N THR A 142 16.86 -12.37 -4.26
CA THR A 142 17.62 -11.25 -4.85
C THR A 142 17.11 -9.91 -4.35
N ARG A 143 15.79 -9.70 -4.29
CA ARG A 143 15.21 -8.48 -3.72
C ARG A 143 15.60 -8.29 -2.26
N ILE A 144 15.57 -9.34 -1.44
CA ILE A 144 15.92 -9.23 -0.02
C ILE A 144 17.41 -8.87 0.13
N ALA A 145 18.30 -9.56 -0.58
CA ALA A 145 19.74 -9.30 -0.55
C ALA A 145 20.07 -7.86 -0.99
N THR A 146 19.57 -7.45 -2.16
CA THR A 146 19.82 -6.11 -2.70
C THR A 146 19.18 -4.99 -1.88
N ASN A 147 18.04 -5.26 -1.25
CA ASN A 147 17.40 -4.32 -0.34
C ASN A 147 18.25 -4.10 0.90
N PHE A 148 18.70 -5.18 1.55
CA PHE A 148 19.57 -5.07 2.71
C PHE A 148 20.89 -4.35 2.39
N ASP A 149 21.53 -4.68 1.27
CA ASP A 149 22.87 -4.17 0.97
C ASP A 149 22.89 -2.71 0.49
N PHE A 150 21.84 -2.25 -0.20
CA PHE A 150 21.82 -0.90 -0.79
C PHE A 150 20.46 -0.21 -0.74
N TRP A 151 19.40 -0.85 -1.27
CA TRP A 151 18.15 -0.14 -1.54
C TRP A 151 17.35 0.28 -0.32
N MET A 152 17.55 -0.36 0.83
CA MET A 152 16.97 0.06 2.10
C MET A 152 17.51 1.45 2.46
N SER A 153 18.84 1.60 2.45
CA SER A 153 19.52 2.87 2.71
C SER A 153 19.15 3.94 1.67
N ALA A 154 19.18 3.60 0.38
CA ALA A 154 18.82 4.55 -0.68
C ALA A 154 17.33 4.98 -0.58
N GLY A 155 16.44 4.03 -0.29
CA GLY A 155 15.01 4.27 -0.09
C GLY A 155 14.71 5.22 1.07
N ILE A 156 15.46 5.10 2.18
CA ILE A 156 15.37 6.06 3.30
C ILE A 156 15.71 7.47 2.84
N GLY A 157 16.80 7.63 2.09
CA GLY A 157 17.20 8.92 1.52
C GLY A 157 16.10 9.53 0.66
N ILE A 158 15.51 8.73 -0.24
CA ILE A 158 14.40 9.15 -1.10
C ILE A 158 13.19 9.60 -0.27
N GLN A 159 12.80 8.84 0.75
CA GLN A 159 11.65 9.19 1.60
C GLN A 159 11.92 10.45 2.44
N ILE A 160 13.13 10.66 2.94
CA ILE A 160 13.52 11.89 3.62
C ILE A 160 13.41 13.09 2.67
N ALA A 161 13.86 12.95 1.43
CA ALA A 161 13.72 14.01 0.42
C ALA A 161 12.24 14.33 0.14
N ILE A 162 11.38 13.32 -0.01
CA ILE A 162 9.94 13.50 -0.16
C ILE A 162 9.35 14.21 1.06
N ALA A 163 9.73 13.81 2.27
CA ALA A 163 9.26 14.45 3.51
C ALA A 163 9.66 15.93 3.57
N ILE A 164 10.91 16.26 3.23
CA ILE A 164 11.40 17.64 3.15
C ILE A 164 10.59 18.45 2.13
N LEU A 165 10.35 17.89 0.94
CA LEU A 165 9.54 18.54 -0.09
C LEU A 165 8.09 18.73 0.36
N GLY A 166 7.50 17.74 1.04
CA GLY A 166 6.16 17.81 1.61
C GLY A 166 6.04 18.93 2.66
N ILE A 167 6.99 18.99 3.60
CA ILE A 167 7.08 20.06 4.61
C ILE A 167 7.25 21.42 3.94
N TYR A 168 8.14 21.54 2.95
CA TYR A 168 8.33 22.77 2.20
C TYR A 168 7.05 23.26 1.51
N MET A 169 6.31 22.35 0.86
CA MET A 169 5.02 22.68 0.23
C MET A 169 3.99 23.15 1.27
N VAL A 170 3.98 22.54 2.47
CA VAL A 170 3.11 22.95 3.57
C VAL A 170 3.47 24.36 4.06
N VAL A 171 4.74 24.59 4.39
CA VAL A 171 5.21 25.90 4.86
C VAL A 171 4.92 26.98 3.83
N LYS A 172 5.26 26.75 2.56
CA LYS A 172 5.00 27.68 1.47
C LYS A 172 3.50 28.01 1.34
N ALA A 173 2.64 27.00 1.34
CA ALA A 173 1.20 27.22 1.24
C ALA A 173 0.64 27.99 2.46
N THR A 174 1.18 27.75 3.65
CA THR A 174 0.76 28.43 4.87
C THR A 174 1.19 29.90 4.86
N VAL A 175 2.42 30.17 4.39
CA VAL A 175 2.93 31.53 4.19
C VAL A 175 2.14 32.26 3.10
N ASP A 176 1.82 31.60 1.98
CA ASP A 176 1.01 32.17 0.90
C ASP A 176 -0.42 32.48 1.36
N ALA A 177 -1.00 31.62 2.21
CA ALA A 177 -2.30 31.85 2.84
C ALA A 177 -2.26 33.02 3.84
N ALA A 178 -1.21 33.12 4.66
CA ALA A 178 -1.00 34.22 5.61
C ALA A 178 -0.75 35.57 4.90
N ARG A 179 -0.15 35.54 3.70
CA ARG A 179 0.06 36.72 2.84
C ARG A 179 -1.20 37.17 2.09
N GLY A 180 -2.37 36.64 2.42
CA GLY A 180 -3.65 37.12 1.87
C GLY A 180 -3.87 36.81 0.39
N LYS A 181 -3.04 35.96 -0.24
CA LYS A 181 -3.26 35.49 -1.63
C LYS A 181 -4.41 34.49 -1.74
N ASN A 182 -4.99 34.08 -0.61
CA ASN A 182 -6.13 33.18 -0.55
C ASN A 182 -7.44 33.99 -0.60
N LYS A 183 -7.80 34.49 -1.79
CA LYS A 183 -8.94 35.39 -2.04
C LYS A 183 -10.34 34.81 -1.75
N ASP A 184 -10.46 33.51 -1.45
CA ASP A 184 -11.76 32.83 -1.46
C ASP A 184 -12.32 32.45 -0.07
N GLY A 185 -11.73 32.88 1.05
CA GLY A 185 -12.18 32.45 2.39
C GLY A 185 -12.09 30.93 2.60
N ARG A 186 -11.36 30.24 1.72
CA ARG A 186 -11.18 28.78 1.69
C ARG A 186 -10.13 28.39 2.72
N GLY A 187 -10.59 27.91 3.88
CA GLY A 187 -9.67 27.58 4.97
C GLY A 187 -10.30 27.53 6.35
N ALA A 188 -11.39 28.26 6.58
CA ALA A 188 -12.01 28.35 7.90
C ALA A 188 -12.47 26.99 8.43
N TRP A 189 -12.10 26.69 9.68
CA TRP A 189 -12.55 25.52 10.46
C TRP A 189 -14.09 25.45 10.62
N ASN A 190 -14.79 26.54 10.30
CA ASN A 190 -16.23 26.71 10.49
C ASN A 190 -17.08 26.50 9.23
N VAL A 191 -16.48 26.23 8.06
CA VAL A 191 -17.26 26.02 6.82
C VAL A 191 -17.45 24.54 6.58
N VAL A 192 -18.49 23.97 7.20
CA VAL A 192 -18.97 22.62 6.90
C VAL A 192 -19.89 22.66 5.67
N PRO A 193 -19.72 21.78 4.67
CA PRO A 193 -20.64 21.68 3.54
C PRO A 193 -22.09 21.42 4.02
N LYS A 194 -23.04 22.24 3.56
CA LYS A 194 -24.46 22.10 3.94
C LYS A 194 -25.01 20.73 3.52
N GLY A 195 -25.73 20.05 4.42
CA GLY A 195 -26.43 18.79 4.14
C GLY A 195 -25.67 17.49 4.43
N ARG A 196 -24.41 17.57 4.89
CA ARG A 196 -23.54 16.41 5.19
C ARG A 196 -23.83 15.73 6.54
N GLY A 197 -24.52 16.42 7.44
CA GLY A 197 -24.88 15.94 8.79
C GLY A 197 -23.82 16.23 9.86
N ASP A 198 -22.73 16.91 9.52
CA ASP A 198 -21.66 17.25 10.47
C ASP A 198 -21.93 18.60 11.11
N THR A 199 -21.59 18.68 12.39
CA THR A 199 -21.57 19.93 13.12
C THR A 199 -20.13 20.23 13.55
N PRO A 200 -19.76 21.50 13.80
CA PRO A 200 -18.50 21.83 14.46
C PRO A 200 -18.29 21.08 15.79
N ALA A 201 -19.39 20.68 16.46
CA ALA A 201 -19.34 19.84 17.66
C ALA A 201 -18.91 18.39 17.36
N THR A 202 -19.25 17.83 16.19
CA THR A 202 -18.81 16.50 15.75
C THR A 202 -17.29 16.40 15.65
N VAL A 203 -16.62 17.46 15.16
CA VAL A 203 -15.15 17.51 15.08
C VAL A 203 -14.52 17.51 16.47
N LYS A 204 -15.10 18.26 17.42
CA LYS A 204 -14.64 18.26 18.83
C LYS A 204 -14.84 16.89 19.47
N TRP A 205 -15.99 16.26 19.25
CA TRP A 205 -16.26 14.89 19.71
C TRP A 205 -15.28 13.87 19.12
N ALA A 206 -15.00 13.94 17.83
CA ALA A 206 -14.01 13.06 17.19
C ALA A 206 -12.60 13.25 17.77
N ALA A 207 -12.20 14.50 18.03
CA ALA A 207 -10.92 14.78 18.68
C ALA A 207 -10.85 14.24 20.12
N MET A 208 -11.93 14.36 20.89
CA MET A 208 -12.02 13.79 22.25
C MET A 208 -11.96 12.26 22.22
N VAL A 209 -12.71 11.61 21.34
CA VAL A 209 -12.70 10.15 21.18
C VAL A 209 -11.31 9.67 20.75
N TRP A 210 -10.69 10.35 19.79
CA TRP A 210 -9.33 10.04 19.36
C TRP A 210 -8.32 10.19 20.50
N PHE A 211 -8.39 11.28 21.27
CA PHE A 211 -7.49 11.51 22.40
C PHE A 211 -7.67 10.45 23.49
N GLY A 212 -8.92 10.14 23.85
CA GLY A 212 -9.26 9.09 24.80
C GLY A 212 -8.80 7.71 24.35
N ALA A 213 -9.03 7.36 23.07
CA ALA A 213 -8.57 6.10 22.48
C ALA A 213 -7.03 6.03 22.46
N THR A 214 -6.34 7.12 22.14
CA THR A 214 -4.88 7.17 22.11
C THR A 214 -4.30 7.01 23.52
N ILE A 215 -4.90 7.64 24.54
CA ILE A 215 -4.51 7.43 25.94
C ILE A 215 -4.76 5.99 26.37
N ALA A 216 -5.93 5.42 26.06
CA ALA A 216 -6.23 4.03 26.38
C ALA A 216 -5.22 3.07 25.72
N TYR A 217 -4.83 3.37 24.49
CA TYR A 217 -3.81 2.62 23.76
C TYR A 217 -2.44 2.74 24.46
N ILE A 218 -1.98 3.96 24.76
CA ILE A 218 -0.72 4.20 25.50
C ILE A 218 -0.73 3.48 26.85
N ALA A 219 -1.83 3.54 27.61
CA ALA A 219 -1.97 2.88 28.89
C ALA A 219 -1.90 1.35 28.77
N THR A 220 -2.58 0.79 27.77
CA THR A 220 -2.54 -0.66 27.48
C THR A 220 -1.16 -1.10 27.05
N THR A 221 -0.48 -0.33 26.19
CA THR A 221 0.90 -0.62 25.77
C THR A 221 1.86 -0.54 26.94
N HIS A 222 1.72 0.45 27.83
CA HIS A 222 2.55 0.56 29.02
C HIS A 222 2.29 -0.57 30.02
N TRP A 223 1.05 -1.03 30.14
CA TRP A 223 0.71 -2.20 30.95
C TRP A 223 1.37 -3.49 30.40
N LEU A 224 1.41 -3.66 29.08
CA LEU A 224 2.08 -4.79 28.43
C LEU A 224 3.62 -4.65 28.41
N LEU A 225 4.15 -3.43 28.41
CA LEU A 225 5.58 -3.10 28.40
C LEU A 225 5.94 -2.10 29.52
N PRO A 226 5.99 -2.54 30.78
CA PRO A 226 6.24 -1.65 31.90
C PRO A 226 7.65 -1.05 31.89
N THR A 227 8.61 -1.76 31.28
CA THR A 227 10.03 -1.39 31.16
C THR A 227 10.31 -0.44 30.00
N PHE A 228 9.39 -0.31 29.03
CA PHE A 228 9.59 0.57 27.88
C PHE A 228 9.31 2.03 28.26
N PRO A 229 10.11 3.02 27.81
CA PRO A 229 9.96 4.40 28.24
C PRO A 229 8.58 5.00 27.87
N LEU A 230 7.78 5.35 28.87
CA LEU A 230 6.43 5.90 28.67
C LEU A 230 6.43 7.18 27.82
N TRP A 231 7.43 8.03 27.98
CA TRP A 231 7.54 9.27 27.21
C TRP A 231 7.63 9.03 25.70
N LEU A 232 8.24 7.90 25.26
CA LEU A 232 8.28 7.53 23.84
C LEU A 232 6.88 7.17 23.33
N LEU A 233 6.10 6.43 24.12
CA LEU A 233 4.72 6.08 23.77
C LEU A 233 3.83 7.33 23.65
N VAL A 234 4.02 8.29 24.56
CA VAL A 234 3.34 9.59 24.53
C VAL A 234 3.72 10.38 23.27
N VAL A 235 5.00 10.47 22.95
CA VAL A 235 5.47 11.15 21.73
C VAL A 235 4.92 10.47 20.48
N TYR A 236 4.90 9.14 20.40
CA TYR A 236 4.33 8.42 19.26
C TYR A 236 2.86 8.74 19.05
N GLY A 237 2.04 8.53 20.08
CA GLY A 237 0.60 8.67 19.95
C GLY A 237 0.12 10.12 19.84
N LEU A 238 0.63 11.02 20.69
CA LEU A 238 0.09 12.38 20.81
C LEU A 238 0.80 13.42 19.94
N VAL A 239 2.05 13.17 19.53
CA VAL A 239 2.84 14.15 18.76
C VAL A 239 3.08 13.65 17.34
N TRP A 240 3.68 12.47 17.20
CA TRP A 240 4.08 11.95 15.90
C TRP A 240 2.88 11.55 15.04
N THR A 241 1.95 10.75 15.57
CA THR A 241 0.79 10.27 14.80
C THR A 241 -0.05 11.40 14.18
N PRO A 242 -0.39 12.50 14.89
CA PRO A 242 -1.08 13.64 14.29
C PRO A 242 -0.29 14.32 13.17
N ILE A 243 1.02 14.55 13.37
CA ILE A 243 1.90 15.18 12.38
C ILE A 243 1.99 14.31 11.13
N ASN A 244 2.27 13.02 11.30
CA ASN A 244 2.37 12.06 10.21
C ASN A 244 1.05 11.94 9.46
N SER A 245 -0.08 11.85 10.18
CA SER A 245 -1.42 11.75 9.57
C SER A 245 -1.78 13.01 8.76
N PHE A 246 -1.37 14.20 9.21
CA PHE A 246 -1.58 15.44 8.47
C PHE A 246 -0.77 15.49 7.17
N ILE A 247 0.52 15.14 7.23
CA ILE A 247 1.39 15.06 6.05
C ILE A 247 0.86 14.01 5.08
N ALA A 248 0.53 12.83 5.58
CA ALA A 248 -0.02 11.73 4.79
C ALA A 248 -1.35 12.10 4.13
N ALA A 249 -2.29 12.75 4.84
CA ALA A 249 -3.56 13.21 4.26
C ALA A 249 -3.35 14.15 3.06
N ARG A 250 -2.37 15.04 3.16
CA ARG A 250 -2.03 15.96 2.06
C ARG A 250 -1.44 15.22 0.87
N MET A 251 -0.59 14.24 1.13
CA MET A 251 0.03 13.41 0.11
C MET A 251 -1.00 12.54 -0.59
N PHE A 252 -1.89 11.86 0.14
CA PHE A 252 -3.05 11.17 -0.44
C PHE A 252 -3.90 12.11 -1.31
N GLY A 253 -4.09 13.35 -0.87
CA GLY A 253 -4.84 14.34 -1.65
C GLY A 253 -4.19 14.74 -2.96
N LEU A 254 -2.85 14.81 -3.03
CA LEU A 254 -2.11 15.28 -4.20
C LEU A 254 -1.65 14.15 -5.13
N THR A 255 -1.20 13.03 -4.57
CA THR A 255 -0.48 11.96 -5.28
C THR A 255 -1.22 10.63 -5.21
N SER A 256 -2.35 10.56 -4.48
CA SER A 256 -3.06 9.32 -4.14
C SER A 256 -2.21 8.31 -3.34
N GLN A 257 -1.06 8.73 -2.81
CA GLN A 257 -0.17 7.89 -2.02
C GLN A 257 0.23 8.64 -0.75
N GLY A 258 0.27 7.92 0.37
CA GLY A 258 0.72 8.48 1.65
C GLY A 258 2.24 8.63 1.72
N VAL A 259 2.71 9.23 2.81
CA VAL A 259 4.13 9.23 3.19
C VAL A 259 4.30 8.20 4.29
N ASN A 260 5.22 7.27 4.09
CA ASN A 260 5.64 6.33 5.13
C ASN A 260 7.06 6.70 5.57
N PHE A 261 7.20 7.13 6.82
CA PHE A 261 8.52 7.42 7.38
C PHE A 261 9.23 6.11 7.72
N PRO A 262 10.33 5.79 7.04
CA PRO A 262 10.96 4.48 7.18
C PRO A 262 11.68 4.37 8.52
N PHE A 263 11.57 3.19 9.13
CA PHE A 263 12.34 2.76 10.29
C PHE A 263 12.20 3.60 11.57
N LEU A 264 11.12 4.39 11.72
CA LEU A 264 10.94 5.19 12.94
C LEU A 264 10.91 4.33 14.20
N LYS A 265 10.17 3.22 14.17
CA LYS A 265 10.07 2.26 15.28
C LYS A 265 11.44 1.65 15.60
N GLU A 266 12.17 1.25 14.57
CA GLU A 266 13.46 0.57 14.68
C GLU A 266 14.53 1.50 15.25
N LEU A 267 14.61 2.73 14.74
CA LEU A 267 15.59 3.74 15.17
C LEU A 267 15.39 4.18 16.62
N THR A 268 14.13 4.30 17.03
CA THR A 268 13.76 4.75 18.37
C THR A 268 13.97 3.65 19.41
N ILE A 269 13.67 2.39 19.09
CA ILE A 269 14.02 1.23 19.93
C ILE A 269 15.54 1.11 20.07
N MET A 270 16.26 1.29 18.97
CA MET A 270 17.73 1.28 18.99
C MET A 270 18.30 2.40 19.89
N LYS A 271 17.79 3.63 19.75
CA LYS A 271 18.25 4.78 20.56
C LYS A 271 17.81 4.73 22.02
N SER A 272 16.69 4.07 22.32
CA SER A 272 16.23 3.92 23.70
C SER A 272 17.05 2.91 24.48
N GLY A 273 17.88 2.10 23.81
CA GLY A 273 18.71 1.07 24.44
C GLY A 273 17.88 -0.08 25.02
N TYR A 274 16.61 -0.21 24.61
CA TYR A 274 15.70 -1.21 25.14
C TYR A 274 16.09 -2.61 24.65
N GLN A 275 16.31 -3.55 25.58
CA GLN A 275 16.81 -4.91 25.26
C GLN A 275 15.73 -6.00 25.19
N GLY A 276 14.49 -5.69 25.60
CA GLY A 276 13.38 -6.65 25.51
C GLY A 276 12.91 -6.85 24.07
N VAL A 277 12.74 -8.10 23.62
CA VAL A 277 12.20 -8.38 22.26
C VAL A 277 10.68 -8.14 22.20
N ASP A 278 10.01 -8.11 23.35
CA ASP A 278 8.59 -7.82 23.53
C ASP A 278 8.12 -6.52 22.86
N VAL A 279 8.98 -5.49 22.78
CA VAL A 279 8.67 -4.23 22.07
C VAL A 279 8.32 -4.41 20.58
N TRP A 280 8.81 -5.47 19.95
CA TRP A 280 8.53 -5.75 18.55
C TRP A 280 7.12 -6.26 18.32
N PHE A 281 6.57 -6.96 19.32
CA PHE A 281 5.25 -7.58 19.29
C PHE A 281 4.19 -6.72 19.98
N ALA A 282 4.60 -5.68 20.70
CA ALA A 282 3.69 -4.79 21.38
C ALA A 282 2.93 -3.84 20.43
N PRO A 283 1.69 -3.47 20.80
CA PRO A 283 0.92 -2.47 20.07
C PRO A 283 1.50 -1.07 20.33
N LEU A 284 2.47 -0.62 19.52
CA LEU A 284 3.02 0.75 19.63
C LEU A 284 2.08 1.76 18.94
N PRO A 285 1.79 2.93 19.54
CA PRO A 285 0.86 3.93 18.99
C PRO A 285 1.48 4.72 17.83
N LEU A 286 1.86 4.04 16.75
CA LEU A 286 2.49 4.58 15.54
C LEU A 286 1.55 4.45 14.34
N HIS A 287 0.35 5.01 14.47
CA HIS A 287 -0.68 4.92 13.43
C HIS A 287 -0.59 6.09 12.43
N ASP A 288 -1.06 5.84 11.21
CA ASP A 288 -1.31 6.84 10.18
C ASP A 288 -2.80 6.85 9.80
N TYR A 289 -3.46 7.96 10.11
CA TYR A 289 -4.88 8.19 9.80
C TYR A 289 -5.08 9.06 8.55
N GLY A 290 -4.02 9.39 7.81
CA GLY A 290 -4.09 10.29 6.66
C GLY A 290 -4.99 9.77 5.52
N HIS A 291 -5.06 8.46 5.34
CA HIS A 291 -5.91 7.83 4.33
C HIS A 291 -7.42 8.09 4.58
N PHE A 292 -7.85 8.28 5.83
CA PHE A 292 -9.25 8.57 6.15
C PHE A 292 -9.71 9.90 5.55
N ALA A 293 -8.80 10.85 5.29
CA ALA A 293 -9.13 12.06 4.54
C ALA A 293 -9.67 11.76 3.14
N GLN A 294 -9.15 10.72 2.48
CA GLN A 294 -9.66 10.23 1.21
C GLN A 294 -11.04 9.60 1.38
N SER A 295 -11.24 8.76 2.40
CA SER A 295 -12.55 8.18 2.70
C SER A 295 -13.60 9.26 2.97
N PHE A 296 -13.26 10.31 3.70
CA PHE A 296 -14.14 11.47 3.88
C PHE A 296 -14.48 12.16 2.55
N ARG A 297 -13.58 12.16 1.56
CA ARG A 297 -13.90 12.66 0.22
C ARG A 297 -14.84 11.73 -0.53
N GLU A 298 -14.70 10.42 -0.38
CA GLU A 298 -15.61 9.42 -0.96
C GLU A 298 -17.04 9.60 -0.43
N VAL A 299 -17.18 9.87 0.87
CA VAL A 299 -18.47 10.19 1.51
C VAL A 299 -19.11 11.44 0.91
N GLU A 300 -18.32 12.48 0.68
CA GLU A 300 -18.79 13.72 0.05
C GLU A 300 -19.25 13.47 -1.39
N LEU A 301 -18.49 12.69 -2.16
CA LEU A 301 -18.80 12.37 -3.56
C LEU A 301 -20.06 11.50 -3.70
N THR A 302 -20.24 10.54 -2.78
CA THR A 302 -21.42 9.67 -2.73
C THR A 302 -22.64 10.33 -2.07
N LYS A 303 -22.48 11.54 -1.51
CA LYS A 303 -23.50 12.25 -0.72
C LYS A 303 -24.07 11.41 0.41
N THR A 304 -23.26 10.51 0.97
CA THR A 304 -23.66 9.65 2.07
C THR A 304 -23.67 10.45 3.38
N LYS A 305 -24.65 10.18 4.24
CA LYS A 305 -24.73 10.80 5.57
C LYS A 305 -23.73 10.13 6.49
N PHE A 306 -23.01 10.92 7.28
CA PHE A 306 -22.07 10.39 8.27
C PHE A 306 -22.68 9.44 9.29
N THR A 307 -23.89 9.73 9.73
CA THR A 307 -24.63 8.86 10.64
C THR A 307 -24.86 7.47 10.05
N SER A 308 -25.00 7.35 8.73
CA SER A 308 -25.18 6.05 8.07
C SER A 308 -23.90 5.22 8.08
N ILE A 309 -22.75 5.88 7.95
CA ILE A 309 -21.43 5.22 8.00
C ILE A 309 -21.16 4.70 9.39
N ILE A 310 -21.39 5.53 10.43
CA ILE A 310 -21.24 5.12 11.82
C ILE A 310 -22.15 3.92 12.13
N LYS A 311 -23.41 3.94 11.67
CA LYS A 311 -24.33 2.80 11.83
C LYS A 311 -23.83 1.55 11.11
N ALA A 312 -23.29 1.70 9.90
CA ALA A 312 -22.72 0.58 9.15
C ALA A 312 -21.50 -0.01 9.85
N GLU A 313 -20.56 0.81 10.33
CA GLU A 313 -19.39 0.34 11.09
C GLU A 313 -19.78 -0.35 12.40
N LEU A 314 -20.73 0.22 13.16
CA LEU A 314 -21.23 -0.39 14.39
C LEU A 314 -21.93 -1.73 14.16
N LEU A 315 -22.59 -1.92 13.02
CA LEU A 315 -23.19 -3.20 12.63
C LEU A 315 -22.13 -4.20 12.15
N MET A 316 -21.18 -3.76 11.32
CA MET A 316 -20.13 -4.60 10.75
C MET A 316 -19.14 -5.08 11.81
N PHE A 317 -18.78 -4.24 12.79
CA PHE A 317 -17.79 -4.57 13.81
C PHE A 317 -18.06 -5.89 14.55
N PRO A 318 -19.24 -6.11 15.19
CA PRO A 318 -19.50 -7.37 15.88
C PRO A 318 -19.57 -8.57 14.92
N LEU A 319 -20.12 -8.38 13.71
CA LEU A 319 -20.22 -9.45 12.71
C LEU A 319 -18.84 -9.91 12.23
N ILE A 320 -17.95 -8.96 11.92
CA ILE A 320 -16.58 -9.24 11.49
C ILE A 320 -15.76 -9.81 12.65
N LEU A 321 -15.95 -9.31 13.87
CA LEU A 321 -15.24 -9.82 15.04
C LEU A 321 -15.60 -11.28 15.31
N ILE A 322 -16.90 -11.60 15.37
CA ILE A 322 -17.38 -12.97 15.62
C ILE A 322 -17.02 -13.88 14.44
N GLY A 323 -17.32 -13.46 13.22
CA GLY A 323 -17.01 -14.23 12.01
C GLY A 323 -15.51 -14.46 11.84
N GLY A 324 -14.70 -13.45 12.13
CA GLY A 324 -13.24 -13.52 12.11
C GLY A 324 -12.69 -14.51 13.12
N LEU A 325 -13.17 -14.48 14.37
CA LEU A 325 -12.78 -15.45 15.40
C LEU A 325 -13.14 -16.89 15.02
N LEU A 326 -14.34 -17.11 14.46
CA LEU A 326 -14.77 -18.43 13.98
C LEU A 326 -13.87 -18.95 12.84
N TYR A 327 -13.59 -18.10 11.84
CA TYR A 327 -12.69 -18.45 10.74
C TYR A 327 -11.27 -18.74 11.23
N TRP A 328 -10.78 -17.95 12.18
CA TRP A 328 -9.45 -18.16 12.74
C TRP A 328 -9.37 -19.50 13.44
N GLN A 329 -10.36 -19.82 14.29
CA GLN A 329 -10.45 -21.11 14.97
C GLN A 329 -10.47 -22.27 13.97
N PHE A 330 -11.26 -22.17 12.90
CA PHE A 330 -11.31 -23.19 11.86
C PHE A 330 -9.96 -23.44 11.19
N ILE A 331 -9.29 -22.36 10.76
CA ILE A 331 -7.99 -22.44 10.09
C ILE A 331 -6.94 -23.08 11.00
N TRP A 332 -6.90 -22.71 12.28
CA TRP A 332 -5.95 -23.27 13.25
C TRP A 332 -6.16 -24.77 13.53
N HIS A 333 -7.38 -25.30 13.38
CA HIS A 333 -7.69 -26.71 13.62
C HIS A 333 -7.64 -27.59 12.36
N THR A 334 -7.65 -27.00 11.17
CA THR A 334 -7.70 -27.78 9.91
C THR A 334 -6.36 -28.42 9.58
N SER A 335 -5.26 -27.68 9.68
CA SER A 335 -3.92 -28.18 9.36
C SER A 335 -2.82 -27.34 10.01
N PRO A 336 -1.63 -27.92 10.26
CA PRO A 336 -0.49 -27.16 10.77
C PRO A 336 -0.13 -25.99 9.85
N ILE A 337 0.25 -24.87 10.45
CA ILE A 337 0.73 -23.67 9.76
C ILE A 337 2.20 -23.47 10.17
N PRO A 338 3.16 -23.40 9.23
CA PRO A 338 3.03 -23.49 7.78
C PRO A 338 2.95 -24.93 7.26
N SER A 339 2.24 -25.15 6.14
CA SER A 339 2.18 -26.43 5.43
C SER A 339 1.89 -26.21 3.93
N ALA A 340 2.00 -27.27 3.12
CA ALA A 340 1.65 -27.25 1.68
C ALA A 340 0.20 -26.80 1.41
N GLN A 341 -0.66 -26.92 2.42
CA GLN A 341 -2.04 -26.46 2.38
C GLN A 341 -2.18 -24.93 2.45
N TYR A 342 -1.15 -24.23 2.91
CA TYR A 342 -1.07 -22.77 2.98
C TYR A 342 0.15 -22.25 2.20
N PRO A 343 0.13 -22.29 0.85
CA PRO A 343 1.31 -22.01 0.02
C PRO A 343 1.90 -20.62 0.25
N PHE A 344 1.04 -19.62 0.49
CA PHE A 344 1.47 -18.26 0.81
C PHE A 344 2.26 -18.22 2.12
N ALA A 345 1.74 -18.84 3.18
CA ALA A 345 2.42 -18.91 4.47
C ALA A 345 3.74 -19.68 4.36
N GLN A 346 3.74 -20.82 3.67
CA GLN A 346 4.95 -21.62 3.47
C GLN A 346 6.07 -20.87 2.73
N LYS A 347 5.74 -20.10 1.69
CA LYS A 347 6.74 -19.37 0.90
C LYS A 347 7.14 -18.03 1.54
N LEU A 348 6.20 -17.26 2.06
CA LEU A 348 6.43 -15.87 2.44
C LEU A 348 6.64 -15.66 3.94
N TRP A 349 6.11 -16.51 4.82
CA TRP A 349 6.34 -16.33 6.26
C TRP A 349 7.79 -16.53 6.66
N PRO A 350 8.56 -17.53 6.14
CA PRO A 350 9.97 -17.63 6.45
C PRO A 350 10.74 -16.37 6.05
N ILE A 351 10.39 -15.76 4.92
CA ILE A 351 10.97 -14.50 4.44
C ILE A 351 10.61 -13.35 5.38
N ALA A 352 9.32 -13.21 5.73
CA ALA A 352 8.86 -12.17 6.63
C ALA A 352 9.49 -12.31 8.03
N ALA A 353 9.57 -13.54 8.55
CA ALA A 353 10.20 -13.87 9.82
C ALA A 353 11.70 -13.58 9.78
N THR A 354 12.39 -13.86 8.68
CA THR A 354 13.82 -13.51 8.50
C THR A 354 14.01 -11.99 8.51
N ASN A 355 13.18 -11.25 7.77
CA ASN A 355 13.23 -9.79 7.74
C ASN A 355 12.92 -9.17 9.12
N GLN A 356 11.96 -9.73 9.85
CA GLN A 356 11.64 -9.29 11.21
C GLN A 356 12.78 -9.64 12.19
N ALA A 357 13.36 -10.83 12.08
CA ALA A 357 14.45 -11.27 12.94
C ALA A 357 15.69 -10.38 12.80
N ILE A 358 15.97 -9.87 11.60
CA ILE A 358 17.05 -8.89 11.37
C ILE A 358 16.88 -7.66 12.26
N PHE A 359 15.69 -7.06 12.32
CA PHE A 359 15.46 -5.88 13.16
C PHE A 359 15.35 -6.22 14.64
N ASN A 360 14.79 -7.38 14.99
CA ASN A 360 14.74 -7.84 16.38
C ASN A 360 16.15 -8.01 17.00
N GLN A 361 17.19 -8.19 16.17
CA GLN A 361 18.58 -8.22 16.66
C GLN A 361 19.03 -6.88 17.26
N ILE A 362 18.40 -5.75 16.97
CA ILE A 362 18.71 -4.44 17.57
C ILE A 362 18.77 -4.53 19.10
N ASN A 363 17.93 -5.36 19.71
CA ASN A 363 17.76 -5.47 21.16
C ASN A 363 18.86 -6.34 21.80
N LYS A 364 19.69 -7.01 21.01
CA LYS A 364 20.88 -7.71 21.50
C LYS A 364 22.02 -6.70 21.75
N PRO A 365 22.86 -6.90 22.79
CA PRO A 365 23.98 -6.01 23.10
C PRO A 365 24.89 -5.68 21.91
N ASP A 366 25.18 -6.66 21.05
CA ASP A 366 26.02 -6.50 19.84
C ASP A 366 25.21 -6.43 18.53
N GLY A 367 23.90 -6.66 18.58
CA GLY A 367 23.07 -6.79 17.38
C GLY A 367 22.70 -5.45 16.75
N ALA A 368 22.72 -4.36 17.52
CA ALA A 368 22.60 -3.00 16.97
C ALA A 368 23.70 -2.71 15.95
N THR A 369 24.92 -3.22 16.13
CA THR A 369 26.05 -3.02 15.21
C THR A 369 25.81 -3.70 13.85
N PHE A 370 25.20 -4.88 13.84
CA PHE A 370 24.83 -5.57 12.59
C PHE A 370 23.77 -4.77 11.81
N VAL A 371 22.76 -4.24 12.48
CA VAL A 371 21.71 -3.46 11.81
C VAL A 371 22.23 -2.07 11.39
N LEU A 372 23.08 -1.44 12.20
CA LEU A 372 23.79 -0.21 11.84
C LEU A 372 24.69 -0.40 10.62
N SER A 373 25.31 -1.58 10.44
CA SER A 373 26.09 -1.88 9.23
C SER A 373 25.23 -1.90 7.95
N ALA A 374 23.92 -2.14 8.09
CA ALA A 374 22.96 -2.06 6.98
C ALA A 374 22.56 -0.62 6.64
N PHE A 375 22.63 0.30 7.62
CA PHE A 375 22.38 1.73 7.42
C PHE A 375 23.67 2.42 6.99
N LYS A 376 23.85 2.61 5.67
CA LYS A 376 25.01 3.29 5.10
C LYS A 376 24.70 4.78 4.97
N PRO A 377 25.20 5.69 5.83
CA PRO A 377 24.81 7.10 5.81
C PRO A 377 25.14 7.78 4.48
N ALA A 378 26.24 7.38 3.84
CA ALA A 378 26.62 7.85 2.51
C ALA A 378 25.59 7.47 1.44
N VAL A 379 25.03 6.26 1.49
CA VAL A 379 23.98 5.81 0.56
C VAL A 379 22.65 6.51 0.86
N ILE A 380 22.33 6.75 2.13
CA ILE A 380 21.14 7.54 2.52
C ILE A 380 21.26 8.97 1.98
N ALA A 381 22.40 9.64 2.22
CA ALA A 381 22.66 10.98 1.71
C ALA A 381 22.64 11.00 0.17
N GLY A 382 23.26 10.02 -0.48
CA GLY A 382 23.26 9.85 -1.93
C GLY A 382 21.84 9.67 -2.50
N GLY A 383 21.02 8.83 -1.87
CA GLY A 383 19.62 8.62 -2.26
C GLY A 383 18.76 9.88 -2.09
N GLY A 384 18.95 10.62 -0.99
CA GLY A 384 18.25 11.88 -0.75
C GLY A 384 18.66 12.99 -1.73
N ILE A 385 19.96 13.15 -1.96
CA ILE A 385 20.49 14.11 -2.94
C ILE A 385 20.00 13.74 -4.35
N ALA A 386 20.04 12.45 -4.73
CA ALA A 386 19.56 11.98 -6.02
C ALA A 386 18.06 12.28 -6.21
N ALA A 387 17.23 12.08 -5.17
CA ALA A 387 15.82 12.42 -5.21
C ALA A 387 15.59 13.94 -5.36
N LEU A 388 16.29 14.77 -4.59
CA LEU A 388 16.18 16.22 -4.70
C LEU A 388 16.70 16.75 -6.04
N ALA A 389 17.80 16.17 -6.56
CA ALA A 389 18.33 16.48 -7.88
C ALA A 389 17.34 16.09 -8.97
N LEU A 390 16.73 14.90 -8.89
CA LEU A 390 15.69 14.47 -9.81
C LEU A 390 14.49 15.42 -9.77
N TYR A 391 14.05 15.85 -8.58
CA TYR A 391 13.00 16.85 -8.42
C TYR A 391 13.39 18.18 -9.11
N GLY A 392 14.62 18.66 -8.91
CA GLY A 392 15.14 19.87 -9.54
C GLY A 392 15.21 19.77 -11.07
N ILE A 393 15.71 18.65 -11.60
CA ILE A 393 15.77 18.39 -13.04
C ILE A 393 14.35 18.37 -13.63
N MET A 394 13.41 17.69 -12.98
CA MET A 394 12.01 17.65 -13.42
C MET A 394 11.35 19.03 -13.33
N PHE A 395 11.68 19.83 -12.32
CA PHE A 395 11.19 21.20 -12.19
C PHE A 395 11.68 22.09 -13.34
N VAL A 396 12.97 22.01 -13.69
CA VAL A 396 13.55 22.76 -14.83
C VAL A 396 12.97 22.29 -16.16
N ALA A 397 12.81 20.97 -16.33
CA ALA A 397 12.18 20.37 -17.51
C ALA A 397 10.67 20.62 -17.61
N LYS A 398 10.06 21.29 -16.61
CA LYS A 398 8.61 21.51 -16.48
C LYS A 398 7.80 20.19 -16.54
N ALA A 399 8.42 19.10 -16.10
CA ALA A 399 7.76 17.80 -16.04
C ALA A 399 6.67 17.83 -14.95
N PRO A 400 5.57 17.08 -15.13
CA PRO A 400 4.52 17.00 -14.12
C PRO A 400 5.07 16.48 -12.79
N VAL A 401 4.74 17.15 -11.68
CA VAL A 401 5.17 16.75 -10.33
C VAL A 401 4.76 15.30 -10.00
N LEU A 402 3.65 14.82 -10.56
CA LEU A 402 3.22 13.42 -10.43
C LEU A 402 4.23 12.42 -10.98
N ALA A 403 5.02 12.78 -12.00
CA ALA A 403 6.08 11.92 -12.53
C ALA A 403 7.24 11.77 -11.55
N PHE A 404 7.56 12.81 -10.76
CA PHE A 404 8.54 12.74 -9.69
C PHE A 404 8.11 11.77 -8.60
N TYR A 405 6.86 11.90 -8.11
CA TYR A 405 6.33 10.98 -7.10
C TYR A 405 6.22 9.55 -7.62
N GLY A 406 5.82 9.40 -8.89
CA GLY A 406 5.86 8.11 -9.58
C GLY A 406 7.25 7.51 -9.58
N ALA A 407 8.27 8.29 -9.96
CA ALA A 407 9.67 7.85 -9.98
C ALA A 407 10.18 7.48 -8.59
N ALA A 408 9.92 8.32 -7.59
CA ALA A 408 10.36 8.05 -6.22
C ALA A 408 9.72 6.76 -5.65
N GLY A 409 8.46 6.48 -5.96
CA GLY A 409 7.81 5.20 -5.61
C GLY A 409 8.29 4.02 -6.46
N GLY A 410 8.71 4.28 -7.71
CA GLY A 410 9.20 3.28 -8.65
C GLY A 410 10.60 2.75 -8.34
N ALA A 411 11.45 3.53 -7.66
CA ALA A 411 12.84 3.18 -7.38
C ALA A 411 13.00 1.79 -6.72
N ASN A 412 12.07 1.41 -5.84
CA ASN A 412 12.05 0.11 -5.17
C ASN A 412 10.96 -0.85 -5.66
N ALA A 413 10.15 -0.45 -6.63
CA ALA A 413 9.11 -1.31 -7.20
C ALA A 413 9.72 -2.43 -8.04
N PHE A 414 9.01 -3.55 -8.19
CA PHE A 414 9.39 -4.59 -9.15
C PHE A 414 9.03 -4.15 -10.57
N PRO A 415 9.97 -4.15 -11.52
CA PRO A 415 9.66 -3.88 -12.92
C PRO A 415 8.53 -4.77 -13.46
N GLY A 416 8.50 -6.03 -13.02
CA GLY A 416 7.45 -7.01 -13.36
C GLY A 416 6.03 -6.62 -12.98
N ASP A 417 5.83 -5.73 -12.00
CA ASP A 417 4.52 -5.16 -11.67
C ASP A 417 4.25 -3.85 -12.42
N THR A 418 5.30 -3.04 -12.63
CA THR A 418 5.17 -1.72 -13.25
C THR A 418 5.02 -1.77 -14.77
N ILE A 419 5.51 -2.82 -15.43
CA ILE A 419 5.37 -3.01 -16.88
C ILE A 419 3.92 -3.32 -17.27
N PRO A 420 3.21 -4.29 -16.64
CA PRO A 420 1.78 -4.47 -16.85
C PRO A 420 0.97 -3.19 -16.58
N MET A 421 1.34 -2.44 -15.54
CA MET A 421 0.70 -1.15 -15.23
C MET A 421 0.93 -0.11 -16.34
N LEU A 422 2.13 -0.02 -16.91
CA LEU A 422 2.42 0.85 -18.05
C LEU A 422 1.64 0.43 -19.30
N PHE A 423 1.56 -0.88 -19.56
CA PHE A 423 0.75 -1.41 -20.65
C PHE A 423 -0.72 -1.00 -20.51
N GLY A 424 -1.25 -1.11 -19.30
CA GLY A 424 -2.58 -0.59 -18.95
C GLY A 424 -2.71 0.90 -19.24
N ALA A 425 -1.84 1.72 -18.69
CA ALA A 425 -1.89 3.17 -18.87
C ALA A 425 -1.74 3.59 -20.35
N ALA A 426 -0.96 2.85 -21.13
CA ALA A 426 -0.77 3.11 -22.55
C ALA A 426 -2.05 2.80 -23.34
N LEU A 427 -2.71 1.66 -23.07
CA LEU A 427 -4.00 1.33 -23.65
C LEU A 427 -5.07 2.37 -23.27
N SER A 428 -5.09 2.77 -21.99
CA SER A 428 -6.01 3.79 -21.48
C SER A 428 -5.85 5.11 -22.26
N LYS A 429 -4.63 5.63 -22.33
CA LYS A 429 -4.36 6.94 -22.96
C LYS A 429 -4.42 6.93 -24.49
N PHE A 430 -3.83 5.93 -25.13
CA PHE A 430 -3.66 5.95 -26.59
C PHE A 430 -4.79 5.30 -27.36
N TYR A 431 -5.52 4.36 -26.76
CA TYR A 431 -6.61 3.64 -27.41
C TYR A 431 -7.98 4.03 -26.85
N PHE A 432 -8.20 3.86 -25.55
CA PHE A 432 -9.53 4.03 -24.96
C PHE A 432 -9.96 5.49 -24.81
N GLU A 433 -9.08 6.39 -24.39
CA GLU A 433 -9.37 7.84 -24.37
C GLU A 433 -9.68 8.37 -25.77
N LYS A 434 -9.02 7.86 -26.83
CA LYS A 434 -9.33 8.22 -28.23
C LYS A 434 -10.66 7.66 -28.72
N ARG A 435 -10.99 6.43 -28.33
CA ARG A 435 -12.20 5.73 -28.78
C ARG A 435 -13.48 6.21 -28.09
N PHE A 436 -13.42 6.45 -26.78
CA PHE A 436 -14.60 6.79 -25.97
C PHE A 436 -14.68 8.27 -25.57
N GLY A 437 -13.59 9.02 -25.78
CA GLY A 437 -13.44 10.41 -25.35
C GLY A 437 -12.87 10.50 -23.93
N THR A 438 -11.98 11.48 -23.71
CA THR A 438 -11.18 11.62 -22.47
C THR A 438 -12.02 11.68 -21.21
N GLN A 439 -13.09 12.48 -21.19
CA GLN A 439 -13.94 12.65 -20.01
C GLN A 439 -14.68 11.34 -19.68
N LYS A 440 -15.35 10.75 -20.69
CA LYS A 440 -16.14 9.52 -20.52
C LYS A 440 -15.27 8.34 -20.10
N TRP A 441 -14.10 8.18 -20.70
CA TRP A 441 -13.21 7.07 -20.32
C TRP A 441 -12.68 7.20 -18.89
N ARG A 442 -12.35 8.42 -18.45
CA ARG A 442 -11.93 8.66 -17.07
C ARG A 442 -13.03 8.36 -16.05
N ASP A 443 -14.30 8.46 -16.46
CA ASP A 443 -15.43 8.01 -15.63
C ASP A 443 -15.63 6.48 -15.69
N TYR A 444 -15.33 5.85 -16.83
CA TYR A 444 -15.53 4.40 -17.05
C TYR A 444 -14.46 3.54 -16.41
N ALA A 445 -13.18 3.90 -16.56
CA ALA A 445 -12.05 3.10 -16.09
C ALA A 445 -12.12 2.77 -14.57
N PRO A 446 -12.47 3.73 -13.68
CA PRO A 446 -12.68 3.44 -12.27
C PRO A 446 -13.79 2.44 -11.99
N VAL A 447 -14.93 2.56 -12.68
CA VAL A 447 -16.09 1.68 -12.53
C VAL A 447 -15.76 0.26 -13.04
N LEU A 448 -14.98 0.17 -14.13
CA LEU A 448 -14.51 -1.10 -14.68
C LEU A 448 -13.58 -1.82 -13.69
N LEU A 449 -12.62 -1.09 -13.08
CA LEU A 449 -11.72 -1.64 -12.06
C LEU A 449 -12.50 -2.10 -10.82
N ALA A 450 -13.48 -1.32 -10.36
CA ALA A 450 -14.33 -1.70 -9.23
C ALA A 450 -15.14 -2.97 -9.53
N GLY A 451 -15.71 -3.07 -10.73
CA GLY A 451 -16.40 -4.27 -11.20
C GLY A 451 -15.47 -5.48 -11.25
N PHE A 452 -14.27 -5.32 -11.83
CA PHE A 452 -13.26 -6.38 -11.87
C PHE A 452 -12.91 -6.89 -10.47
N ALA A 453 -12.60 -5.98 -9.53
CA ALA A 453 -12.28 -6.33 -8.15
C ALA A 453 -13.44 -7.10 -7.46
N CYS A 454 -14.68 -6.67 -7.71
CA CYS A 454 -15.89 -7.37 -7.24
C CYS A 454 -15.95 -8.80 -7.80
N GLY A 455 -15.82 -8.96 -9.12
CA GLY A 455 -15.85 -10.27 -9.79
C GLY A 455 -14.74 -11.21 -9.29
N THR A 456 -13.50 -10.73 -9.24
CA THR A 456 -12.38 -11.53 -8.71
C THR A 456 -12.59 -11.89 -7.23
N GLY A 457 -13.14 -10.97 -6.44
CA GLY A 457 -13.45 -11.18 -5.02
C GLY A 457 -14.51 -12.24 -4.81
N LEU A 458 -15.61 -12.20 -5.57
CA LEU A 458 -16.68 -13.19 -5.52
C LEU A 458 -16.19 -14.60 -5.84
N VAL A 459 -15.40 -14.75 -6.91
CA VAL A 459 -14.82 -16.06 -7.26
C VAL A 459 -13.82 -16.53 -6.23
N SER A 460 -12.99 -15.63 -5.68
CA SER A 460 -12.06 -15.98 -4.61
C SER A 460 -12.79 -16.48 -3.37
N MET A 461 -13.85 -15.77 -2.95
CA MET A 461 -14.67 -16.18 -1.80
C MET A 461 -15.33 -17.54 -2.04
N ALA A 462 -15.93 -17.74 -3.21
CA ALA A 462 -16.56 -19.02 -3.55
C ALA A 462 -15.54 -20.18 -3.61
N ALA A 463 -14.39 -19.96 -4.26
CA ALA A 463 -13.34 -20.97 -4.37
C ALA A 463 -12.74 -21.33 -3.01
N ILE A 464 -12.46 -20.34 -2.15
CA ILE A 464 -11.96 -20.56 -0.80
C ILE A 464 -13.02 -21.28 0.05
N ALA A 465 -14.29 -20.86 -0.01
CA ALA A 465 -15.36 -21.52 0.74
C ALA A 465 -15.49 -23.01 0.33
N LEU A 466 -15.49 -23.31 -0.97
CA LEU A 466 -15.52 -24.68 -1.47
C LEU A 466 -14.27 -25.47 -1.05
N ALA A 467 -13.09 -24.85 -1.06
CA ALA A 467 -11.87 -25.48 -0.60
C ALA A 467 -11.93 -25.82 0.90
N LEU A 468 -12.45 -24.91 1.73
CA LEU A 468 -12.61 -25.14 3.17
C LEU A 468 -13.64 -26.24 3.46
N ILE A 469 -14.77 -26.25 2.75
CA ILE A 469 -15.79 -27.31 2.86
C ILE A 469 -15.19 -28.66 2.45
N SER A 470 -14.50 -28.73 1.31
CA SER A 470 -13.90 -29.97 0.84
C SER A 470 -12.87 -30.51 1.84
N LYS A 471 -12.12 -29.64 2.52
CA LYS A 471 -11.17 -30.05 3.56
C LYS A 471 -11.84 -30.48 4.85
N ALA A 472 -12.94 -29.84 5.25
CA ALA A 472 -13.71 -30.24 6.43
C ALA A 472 -14.32 -31.64 6.28
N VAL A 473 -14.59 -32.07 5.05
CA VAL A 473 -15.18 -33.38 4.72
C VAL A 473 -14.11 -34.46 4.47
N GLN A 474 -12.87 -34.08 4.15
CA GLN A 474 -11.79 -35.06 4.00
C GLN A 474 -11.46 -35.66 5.37
N PRO A 475 -11.52 -37.00 5.53
CA PRO A 475 -11.14 -37.64 6.77
C PRO A 475 -9.66 -37.32 7.07
N LEU A 476 -9.39 -36.91 8.30
CA LEU A 476 -8.03 -36.79 8.83
C LEU A 476 -7.29 -38.10 8.50
N PRO A 477 -6.10 -38.06 7.86
CA PRO A 477 -5.30 -39.25 7.70
C PRO A 477 -4.73 -39.58 9.07
N PHE A 478 -5.48 -40.39 9.83
CA PHE A 478 -4.91 -41.19 10.91
C PHE A 478 -4.35 -42.46 10.28
#